data_AF-A0A556C1H7-F1
#
_entry.id   AF-A0A556C1H7-F1
#
_cell.length_a   1.000
_cell.length_b   1.000
_cell.length_c   1.000
_cell.angle_alpha   90.00
_cell.angle_beta   90.00
_cell.angle_gamma   90.00
#
_symmetry.space_group_name_H-M   'P 1'
#
loop_
_entity.id
_entity.type
_entity.pdbx_description
1 polymer ?
#
loop_
_entity_poly.entity_id
_entity_poly.type
_entity_poly.pdbx_seq_one_letter_code
_entity_poly.pdbx_strand_id
1 'polypeptide(L)'
;MVMYQIAGGTRAKQRKRPRSRYLREVYMRPINRERLARRRVEAGFTQRELAMLCKCTQAAISALETGAMANCSADLAKQIARRLDRELEELFHSHDGARVHRVTNAVKSNQQSDRLAA
;
A
#
# COMPACT_ATOMS: atom_id res chain seq x y z
N MET A 1 27.12 5.29 43.76
CA MET A 1 27.10 5.82 42.37
C MET A 1 26.62 4.69 41.48
N VAL A 2 25.31 4.61 41.22
CA VAL A 2 24.71 3.51 40.44
C VAL A 2 24.62 3.97 38.98
N MET A 3 25.33 3.27 38.10
CA MET A 3 25.31 3.47 36.66
C MET A 3 24.01 2.87 36.09
N TYR A 4 23.13 3.68 35.51
CA TYR A 4 22.02 3.19 34.68
C TYR A 4 22.44 3.24 33.21
N GLN A 5 22.72 2.07 32.65
CA GLN A 5 23.06 1.86 31.25
C GLN A 5 21.79 1.40 30.53
N ILE A 6 21.18 2.28 29.72
CA ILE A 6 19.98 1.94 28.94
C ILE A 6 20.39 1.13 27.71
N ALA A 7 20.03 -0.15 27.71
CA ALA A 7 20.30 -1.08 26.63
C ALA A 7 19.36 -0.86 25.42
N GLY A 8 19.99 -0.62 24.27
CA GLY A 8 19.61 -0.99 22.90
C GLY A 8 18.13 -1.17 22.54
N GLY A 9 17.56 -0.19 21.83
CA GLY A 9 16.35 -0.37 21.05
C GLY A 9 16.57 -1.29 19.84
N THR A 10 15.85 -2.42 19.79
CA THR A 10 15.90 -3.37 18.67
C THR A 10 15.30 -2.77 17.40
N ARG A 11 16.10 -2.59 16.35
CA ARG A 11 15.67 -2.15 15.01
C ARG A 11 14.82 -3.27 14.37
N ALA A 12 13.50 -3.12 14.36
CA ALA A 12 12.60 -4.10 13.77
C ALA A 12 12.97 -4.35 12.29
N LYS A 13 13.30 -5.61 11.94
CA LYS A 13 13.53 -6.04 10.55
C LYS A 13 12.27 -5.78 9.73
N GLN A 14 12.37 -4.89 8.75
CA GLN A 14 11.29 -4.61 7.79
C GLN A 14 10.93 -5.90 7.04
N ARG A 15 9.81 -6.53 7.40
CA ARG A 15 9.22 -7.63 6.62
C ARG A 15 8.77 -7.02 5.29
N LYS A 16 9.57 -7.21 4.24
CA LYS A 16 9.20 -6.76 2.88
C LYS A 16 7.92 -7.50 2.47
N ARG A 17 6.91 -6.74 2.06
CA ARG A 17 5.65 -7.31 1.55
C ARG A 17 5.98 -8.18 0.32
N PRO A 18 5.31 -9.35 0.14
CA PRO A 18 5.58 -10.22 -1.00
C PRO A 18 5.47 -9.48 -2.34
N ARG A 19 6.48 -9.66 -3.21
CA ARG A 19 6.53 -9.02 -4.55
C ARG A 19 5.29 -9.31 -5.41
N SER A 20 4.63 -10.45 -5.18
CA SER A 20 3.43 -10.87 -5.89
C SER A 20 2.22 -9.93 -5.74
N ARG A 21 2.11 -9.17 -4.64
CA ARG A 21 1.07 -8.12 -4.52
C ARG A 21 1.34 -6.97 -5.48
N TYR A 22 2.60 -6.58 -5.62
CA TYR A 22 3.02 -5.48 -6.48
C TYR A 22 2.85 -5.74 -7.98
N LEU A 23 2.82 -7.00 -8.40
CA LEU A 23 2.69 -7.36 -9.81
C LEU A 23 1.26 -7.34 -10.36
N ARG A 24 0.23 -7.20 -9.51
CA ARG A 24 -1.18 -7.31 -9.92
C ARG A 24 -2.06 -6.12 -9.54
N GLU A 25 -1.60 -5.27 -8.63
CA GLU A 25 -2.40 -4.17 -8.11
C GLU A 25 -2.20 -2.93 -8.98
N VAL A 26 -3.31 -2.36 -9.47
CA VAL A 26 -3.30 -1.01 -10.04
C VAL A 26 -2.92 -0.06 -8.91
N TYR A 27 -1.84 0.68 -9.12
CA TYR A 27 -1.34 1.65 -8.16
C TYR A 27 -1.73 3.07 -8.59
N MET A 28 -2.05 3.89 -7.60
CA MET A 28 -2.50 5.27 -7.76
C MET A 28 -1.51 6.20 -7.10
N ARG A 29 -1.14 7.28 -7.80
CA ARG A 29 -0.22 8.30 -7.31
C ARG A 29 -0.96 9.63 -7.14
N PRO A 30 -0.89 10.31 -5.97
CA PRO A 30 -1.45 11.65 -5.84
C PRO A 30 -0.87 12.60 -6.90
N ILE A 31 -1.73 13.36 -7.57
CA ILE A 31 -1.32 14.36 -8.58
C ILE A 31 -0.49 15.45 -7.91
N ASN A 32 -1.05 16.04 -6.85
CA ASN A 32 -0.40 17.05 -6.03
C ASN A 32 -0.68 16.75 -4.55
N ARG A 33 0.40 16.57 -3.78
CA ARG A 33 0.36 16.14 -2.38
C ARG A 33 -0.15 17.24 -1.45
N GLU A 34 0.26 18.48 -1.70
CA GLU A 34 -0.21 19.65 -0.95
C GLU A 34 -1.70 19.90 -1.21
N ARG A 35 -2.14 19.73 -2.47
CA ARG A 35 -3.56 19.81 -2.82
C ARG A 35 -4.37 18.72 -2.12
N LEU A 36 -3.85 17.50 -2.01
CA LEU A 36 -4.50 16.42 -1.28
C LEU A 36 -4.68 16.78 0.20
N ALA A 37 -3.63 17.29 0.85
CA ALA A 37 -3.68 17.73 2.24
C ALA A 37 -4.67 18.89 2.44
N ARG A 38 -4.67 19.86 1.53
CA ARG A 38 -5.61 21.00 1.57
C ARG A 38 -7.05 20.52 1.42
N ARG A 39 -7.32 19.61 0.49
CA ARG A 39 -8.66 19.04 0.28
C ARG A 39 -9.17 18.27 1.48
N ARG A 40 -8.28 17.57 2.19
CA ARG A 40 -8.63 16.93 3.47
C ARG A 40 -9.11 17.97 4.50
N VAL A 41 -8.38 19.09 4.63
CA VAL A 41 -8.74 20.16 5.57
C VAL A 41 -10.02 20.88 5.15
N GLU A 42 -10.19 21.17 3.85
CA GLU A 42 -11.44 21.74 3.29
C GLU A 42 -12.66 20.84 3.57
N ALA A 43 -12.47 19.53 3.56
CA ALA A 43 -13.51 18.54 3.90
C ALA A 43 -13.71 18.34 5.42
N GLY A 44 -12.96 19.07 6.27
CA GLY A 44 -13.13 19.05 7.72
C GLY A 44 -12.55 17.82 8.43
N PHE A 45 -11.68 17.03 7.78
CA PHE A 45 -11.10 15.84 8.38
C PHE A 45 -9.69 16.09 8.93
N THR A 46 -9.39 15.54 10.10
CA THR A 46 -8.01 15.28 10.52
C THR A 46 -7.42 14.08 9.75
N GLN A 47 -6.10 13.94 9.75
CA GLN A 47 -5.45 12.77 9.12
C GLN A 47 -5.91 11.45 9.76
N ARG A 48 -6.15 11.45 11.08
CA ARG A 48 -6.62 10.27 11.81
C ARG A 48 -8.05 9.91 11.42
N GLU A 49 -8.94 10.88 11.32
CA GLU A 49 -10.33 10.65 10.91
C GLU A 49 -10.41 10.13 9.48
N LEU A 50 -9.72 10.78 8.53
CA LEU A 50 -9.70 10.30 7.16
C LEU A 50 -9.15 8.87 7.07
N ALA A 51 -8.11 8.55 7.85
CA ALA A 51 -7.54 7.21 7.91
C ALA A 51 -8.54 6.18 8.44
N MET A 52 -9.27 6.48 9.52
CA MET A 52 -10.31 5.60 10.05
C MET A 52 -11.42 5.36 9.01
N LEU A 53 -11.86 6.41 8.32
CA LEU A 53 -12.91 6.34 7.30
C LEU A 53 -12.48 5.56 6.04
N CYS A 54 -11.18 5.59 5.71
CA CYS A 54 -10.58 4.86 4.59
C CYS A 54 -9.93 3.52 5.00
N LYS A 55 -10.14 3.08 6.25
CA LYS A 55 -9.61 1.82 6.79
C LYS A 55 -8.10 1.66 6.61
N CYS A 56 -7.34 2.73 6.77
CA CYS A 56 -5.88 2.73 6.72
C CYS A 56 -5.28 3.35 8.00
N THR A 57 -3.95 3.39 8.07
CA THR A 57 -3.26 4.04 9.20
C THR A 57 -3.14 5.54 8.96
N GLN A 58 -3.10 6.33 10.05
CA GLN A 58 -2.82 7.77 9.97
C GLN A 58 -1.45 8.04 9.33
N ALA A 59 -0.46 7.19 9.62
CA ALA A 59 0.85 7.23 8.97
C ALA A 59 0.78 7.08 7.45
N ALA A 60 -0.17 6.30 6.90
CA ALA A 60 -0.35 6.17 5.46
C ALA A 60 -0.87 7.46 4.82
N ILE A 61 -1.83 8.14 5.45
CA ILE A 61 -2.32 9.45 4.99
C ILE A 61 -1.19 10.48 5.05
N SER A 62 -0.48 10.57 6.18
CA SER A 62 0.67 11.47 6.32
C SER A 62 1.75 11.18 5.28
N ALA A 63 2.07 9.91 5.02
CA ALA A 63 3.06 9.54 4.01
C ALA A 63 2.62 9.89 2.58
N LEU A 64 1.32 9.87 2.26
CA LEU A 64 0.80 10.35 0.97
C LEU A 64 0.90 11.88 0.85
N GLU A 65 0.54 12.61 1.91
CA GLU A 65 0.57 14.09 1.94
C GLU A 65 2.00 14.64 1.93
N THR A 66 2.94 13.97 2.57
CA THR A 66 4.36 14.35 2.59
C THR A 66 5.16 13.77 1.43
N GLY A 67 4.64 12.72 0.80
CA GLY A 67 5.31 12.02 -0.29
C GLY A 67 6.31 10.94 0.13
N ALA A 68 6.42 10.65 1.42
CA ALA A 68 7.16 9.49 1.92
C ALA A 68 6.61 8.17 1.33
N MET A 69 5.34 8.15 0.91
CA MET A 69 4.72 7.08 0.13
C MET A 69 4.27 7.63 -1.22
N ALA A 70 4.96 7.25 -2.30
CA ALA A 70 4.69 7.76 -3.65
C ALA A 70 3.37 7.23 -4.25
N ASN A 71 3.04 5.98 -3.95
CA ASN A 71 1.91 5.26 -4.56
C ASN A 71 1.07 4.58 -3.47
N CYS A 72 -0.24 4.47 -3.72
CA CYS A 72 -1.18 3.68 -2.93
C CYS A 72 -1.98 2.72 -3.80
N SER A 73 -2.72 1.80 -3.18
CA SER A 73 -3.63 0.92 -3.93
C SER A 73 -4.80 1.71 -4.53
N ALA A 74 -5.36 1.23 -5.64
CA ALA A 74 -6.56 1.80 -6.25
C ALA A 74 -7.74 1.90 -5.27
N ASP A 75 -7.93 0.90 -4.40
CA ASP A 75 -9.03 0.92 -3.42
C ASP A 75 -8.86 1.97 -2.34
N LEU A 76 -7.62 2.26 -1.92
CA LEU A 76 -7.36 3.34 -0.96
C LEU A 76 -7.62 4.70 -1.62
N ALA A 77 -7.14 4.90 -2.85
CA ALA A 77 -7.39 6.13 -3.61
C ALA A 77 -8.89 6.39 -3.82
N LYS A 78 -9.66 5.37 -4.22
CA LYS A 78 -11.12 5.45 -4.37
C LYS A 78 -11.83 5.82 -3.06
N GLN A 79 -11.41 5.23 -1.95
CA GLN A 79 -11.97 5.56 -0.64
C GLN A 79 -11.69 7.01 -0.27
N ILE A 80 -10.45 7.48 -0.45
CA ILE A 80 -10.07 8.87 -0.18
C ILE A 80 -10.91 9.82 -1.05
N ALA A 81 -10.98 9.59 -2.37
CA ALA A 81 -11.74 10.43 -3.29
C ALA A 81 -13.23 10.55 -2.88
N ARG A 82 -13.86 9.42 -2.53
CA ARG A 82 -15.24 9.40 -2.02
C ARG A 82 -15.44 10.20 -0.74
N ARG A 83 -14.47 10.18 0.19
CA ARG A 83 -14.58 10.94 1.44
C ARG A 83 -14.36 12.44 1.24
N LEU A 84 -13.49 12.80 0.31
CA LEU A 84 -13.21 14.19 -0.02
C LEU A 84 -14.23 14.81 -0.99
N ASP A 85 -15.23 14.03 -1.41
CA ASP A 85 -16.25 14.42 -2.40
C ASP A 85 -15.63 14.96 -3.70
N ARG A 86 -14.63 14.22 -4.21
CA ARG A 86 -13.93 14.55 -5.46
C ARG A 86 -13.85 13.34 -6.37
N GLU A 87 -13.70 13.63 -7.66
CA GLU A 87 -13.39 12.60 -8.64
C GLU A 87 -12.00 12.02 -8.41
N LEU A 88 -11.84 10.74 -8.73
CA LEU A 88 -10.59 10.02 -8.51
C LEU A 88 -9.46 10.64 -9.35
N GLU A 89 -9.79 10.97 -10.60
CA GLU A 89 -8.93 11.56 -11.62
C GLU A 89 -8.49 12.99 -11.27
N GLU A 90 -9.20 13.68 -10.37
CA GLU A 90 -8.82 15.00 -9.89
C GLU A 90 -7.73 14.92 -8.81
N LEU A 91 -7.64 13.79 -8.10
CA LEU A 91 -6.74 13.62 -6.96
C LEU A 91 -5.56 12.69 -7.26
N PHE A 92 -5.74 11.70 -8.15
CA PHE A 92 -4.77 10.65 -8.41
C PHE A 92 -4.56 10.40 -9.91
N HIS A 93 -3.31 10.10 -10.27
CA HIS A 93 -2.96 9.47 -11.53
C HIS A 93 -3.03 7.95 -11.40
N SER A 94 -3.80 7.32 -12.28
CA SER A 94 -3.79 5.87 -12.48
C SER A 94 -2.48 5.43 -13.13
N HIS A 95 -1.78 4.52 -12.50
CA HIS A 95 -0.69 3.79 -13.14
C HIS A 95 -1.16 2.37 -13.40
N ASP A 96 -1.41 2.06 -14.66
CA ASP A 96 -1.56 0.70 -15.15
C ASP A 96 -0.18 0.03 -15.12
N GLY A 97 0.28 -0.30 -13.92
CA GLY A 97 1.34 -1.27 -13.75
C GLY A 97 0.86 -2.52 -14.46
N ALA A 98 1.47 -2.82 -15.62
CA ALA A 98 1.07 -3.86 -16.55
C ALA A 98 0.39 -5.00 -15.80
N ARG A 99 -0.91 -5.21 -16.01
CA ARG A 99 -1.58 -6.44 -15.60
C ARG A 99 -0.81 -7.55 -16.30
N VAL A 100 0.23 -8.09 -15.65
CA VAL A 100 0.94 -9.25 -16.17
C VAL A 100 -0.08 -10.37 -16.05
N HIS A 101 -0.83 -10.57 -17.13
CA HIS A 101 -1.67 -11.74 -17.31
C HIS A 101 -0.74 -12.92 -17.07
N ARG A 102 -0.89 -13.56 -15.90
CA ARG A 102 -0.16 -14.78 -15.60
C ARG A 102 -0.70 -15.83 -16.56
N VAL A 103 -0.07 -15.99 -17.72
CA VAL A 103 -0.20 -17.20 -18.53
C VAL A 103 0.41 -18.31 -17.69
N THR A 104 -0.42 -19.11 -17.03
CA THR A 104 0.05 -20.34 -16.41
C THR A 104 0.26 -21.35 -17.53
N ASN A 105 1.50 -21.63 -17.91
CA ASN A 105 1.81 -22.89 -18.59
C ASN A 105 1.46 -24.01 -17.61
N ALA A 106 0.31 -24.63 -17.81
CA ALA A 106 -0.07 -25.88 -17.16
C ALA A 106 0.78 -27.00 -17.77
N VAL A 107 1.98 -27.22 -17.24
CA VAL A 107 2.73 -28.46 -17.46
C VAL A 107 2.69 -29.23 -16.16
N LYS A 108 1.87 -30.29 -16.16
CA LYS A 108 1.68 -31.22 -15.06
C LYS A 108 3.03 -31.76 -14.59
N SER A 109 3.23 -31.71 -13.28
CA SER A 109 4.27 -32.42 -12.55
C SER A 109 4.18 -33.93 -12.82
N ASN A 110 5.26 -34.54 -13.32
CA ASN A 110 5.42 -35.99 -13.27
C ASN A 110 5.51 -36.39 -11.80
N GLN A 111 4.47 -37.07 -11.31
CA GLN A 111 4.55 -37.78 -10.05
C GLN A 111 5.50 -38.94 -10.23
N GLN A 112 6.59 -38.85 -9.49
CA GLN A 112 7.45 -39.93 -9.07
C GLN A 112 6.59 -41.08 -8.54
N SER A 113 6.43 -42.14 -9.33
CA SER A 113 5.91 -43.41 -8.84
C SER A 113 7.06 -44.18 -8.20
N ASP A 114 7.01 -44.25 -6.88
CA ASP A 114 7.86 -45.07 -6.04
C ASP A 114 7.90 -46.54 -6.49
N ARG A 115 9.11 -47.09 -6.34
CA ARG A 115 9.46 -48.48 -6.04
C ARG A 115 8.29 -49.35 -5.56
N LEU A 116 7.98 -50.39 -6.31
CA LEU A 116 7.66 -51.74 -5.80
C LEU A 116 7.98 -52.76 -6.89
N ALA A 117 9.19 -53.32 -6.89
CA ALA A 117 9.54 -54.57 -7.55
C ALA A 117 10.89 -55.09 -7.02
N ALA A 118 10.82 -56.08 -6.13
CA ALA A 118 11.76 -57.19 -5.87
C ALA A 118 11.58 -57.67 -4.42
#